data_AF-A0A5C5FSN9-F1
#
_entry.id   AF-A0A5C5FSN9-F1
#
_cell.length_a   1.000
_cell.length_b   1.000
_cell.length_c   1.000
_cell.angle_alpha   90.00
_cell.angle_beta   90.00
_cell.angle_gamma   90.00
#
_symmetry.space_group_name_H-M   'P 1'
#
loop_
_entity.id
_entity.type
_entity.pdbx_description
1 polymer ?
#
loop_
_entity_poly.entity_id
_entity_poly.type
_entity_poly.pdbx_seq_one_letter_code
_entity_poly.pdbx_strand_id
1 'polypeptide(L)'
;MLHTLARTAAQAPLRAPRASATSPLVRRRLISHSAPSLARSTRERRPVQQPQRDTTPEPSFPPGSAGGKIQTIPFQLAPDAALRVSETAAASAFGVQNVFRLLASRFLRRWFGFSLDNEIRRIAFTPLLVPVWKVDLSLKGKALVGDIEMQLNISALDSSLPGFRLPPLSDLTVAPPLASPPVPFSTSTHLTQFDQPVTLLPFTRHPLNLVHKLKSFPRKFSPPSENEEGDEEPGASLDPKAFDETLFAAYPMYLPLYLGEFAHEGAARGEDGEEKRVTTAAFATVDGPAFAVYPQFIEPRQWLPPSESVSLGITGRPLLSPSSAPPAPAEVASLQPRLLKALTEFKDEAEEGSFDLLDPVEGDAEELVRTSERAMAFGEWAEVNRAYVEAQGELDAAQAMLEQVEALPEAARGLLLSARGPRLSSRQDLLGDMRGKVDAARDKVDEVRPEWMARGEGGARGGGEEREGGR
;
A
#
# COMPACT_ATOMS: atom_id res chain seq x y z
N MET A 1 53.68 12.91 -22.60
CA MET A 1 54.93 13.65 -22.29
C MET A 1 54.50 15.02 -21.77
N LEU A 2 54.45 15.20 -20.43
CA LEU A 2 55.46 15.90 -19.60
C LEU A 2 55.45 17.42 -19.89
N HIS A 3 55.16 18.37 -18.99
CA HIS A 3 55.51 18.58 -17.58
C HIS A 3 54.45 19.52 -16.92
N THR A 4 54.00 19.47 -15.64
CA THR A 4 54.62 19.49 -14.29
C THR A 4 54.64 20.89 -13.62
N LEU A 5 53.86 21.05 -12.53
CA LEU A 5 54.05 21.83 -11.26
C LEU A 5 54.20 23.38 -11.31
N ALA A 6 53.90 24.22 -10.31
CA ALA A 6 53.42 24.12 -8.92
C ALA A 6 53.06 25.52 -8.35
N ARG A 7 52.21 25.52 -7.30
CA ARG A 7 52.18 26.38 -6.07
C ARG A 7 52.33 27.91 -6.17
N THR A 8 51.34 28.63 -5.63
CA THR A 8 51.55 29.43 -4.40
C THR A 8 50.24 29.64 -3.62
N ALA A 9 50.36 29.60 -2.30
CA ALA A 9 49.30 29.76 -1.32
C ALA A 9 49.10 31.23 -0.94
N ALA A 10 47.89 31.60 -0.53
CA ALA A 10 47.65 32.71 0.39
C ALA A 10 46.32 32.49 1.15
N GLN A 11 46.44 32.17 2.43
CA GLN A 11 45.36 32.22 3.41
C GLN A 11 45.01 33.68 3.72
N ALA A 12 43.73 34.00 3.79
CA ALA A 12 43.22 35.20 4.46
C ALA A 12 41.95 34.84 5.25
N PRO A 13 41.80 35.27 6.52
CA PRO A 13 40.66 34.91 7.35
C PRO A 13 39.52 35.91 7.17
N LEU A 14 38.32 35.43 6.81
CA LEU A 14 37.11 36.24 6.85
C LEU A 14 36.42 36.11 8.21
N ARG A 15 36.51 37.20 8.97
CA ARG A 15 35.70 37.48 10.16
C ARG A 15 34.20 37.48 9.79
N ALA A 16 33.42 36.65 10.48
CA ALA A 16 31.97 36.77 10.51
C ALA A 16 31.51 37.77 11.59
N PRO A 17 30.56 38.68 11.32
CA PRO A 17 29.95 39.51 12.34
C PRO A 17 28.89 38.71 13.13
N ARG A 18 29.03 38.74 14.46
CA ARG A 18 27.99 38.35 15.42
C ARG A 18 26.86 39.39 15.38
N ALA A 19 25.68 38.98 14.92
CA ALA A 19 24.43 39.69 15.19
C ALA A 19 23.62 38.90 16.21
N SER A 20 23.55 39.45 17.43
CA SER A 20 22.72 38.95 18.53
C SER A 20 21.26 39.34 18.27
N ALA A 21 20.43 38.36 17.92
CA ALA A 21 18.98 38.52 17.90
C ALA A 21 18.39 37.92 19.18
N THR A 22 17.90 38.80 20.04
CA THR A 22 17.11 38.53 21.23
C THR A 22 15.76 37.91 20.85
N SER A 23 15.53 36.66 21.24
CA SER A 23 14.21 36.01 21.15
C SER A 23 13.39 36.29 22.42
N PRO A 24 12.08 36.56 22.30
CA PRO A 24 11.21 36.77 23.45
C PRO A 24 10.79 35.44 24.10
N LEU A 25 10.74 35.48 25.43
CA LEU A 25 10.28 34.43 26.35
C LEU A 25 8.88 33.90 26.00
N VAL A 26 8.82 32.65 25.54
CA VAL A 26 7.57 31.86 25.54
C VAL A 26 7.41 31.21 26.91
N ARG A 27 6.40 31.67 27.65
CA ARG A 27 5.89 31.07 28.90
C ARG A 27 5.52 29.60 28.65
N ARG A 28 6.30 28.66 29.19
CA ARG A 28 5.86 27.27 29.38
C ARG A 28 4.82 27.22 30.51
N ARG A 29 3.56 26.94 30.14
CA ARG A 29 2.55 26.46 31.09
C ARG A 29 2.88 25.02 31.46
N LEU A 30 3.13 24.78 32.73
CA LEU A 30 3.12 23.45 33.35
C LEU A 30 1.69 22.89 33.24
N ILE A 31 1.52 21.88 32.38
CA ILE A 31 0.33 21.03 32.38
C ILE A 31 0.55 19.96 33.45
N SER A 32 -0.25 20.01 34.51
CA SER A 32 -0.26 18.97 35.54
C SER A 32 -0.88 17.70 34.95
N HIS A 33 -0.12 16.61 34.90
CA HIS A 33 -0.65 15.30 34.59
C HIS A 33 -1.35 14.74 35.84
N SER A 34 -2.67 14.85 35.88
CA SER A 34 -3.52 14.04 36.75
C SER A 34 -3.56 12.63 36.17
N ALA A 35 -3.04 11.66 36.91
CA ALA A 35 -3.11 10.25 36.54
C ALA A 35 -4.58 9.77 36.52
N PRO A 36 -5.07 9.14 35.44
CA PRO A 36 -6.36 8.47 35.49
C PRO A 36 -6.18 7.14 36.24
N SER A 37 -6.91 7.03 37.35
CA SER A 37 -7.18 5.78 38.04
C SER A 37 -7.88 4.81 37.07
N LEU A 38 -7.17 3.78 36.61
CA LEU A 38 -7.74 2.66 35.87
C LEU A 38 -8.46 1.75 36.87
N ALA A 39 -9.73 2.05 37.10
CA ALA A 39 -10.69 1.04 37.54
C ALA A 39 -10.69 -0.08 36.50
N ARG A 40 -10.58 -1.31 36.98
CA ARG A 40 -10.70 -2.55 36.20
C ARG A 40 -12.09 -2.56 35.58
N SER A 41 -12.22 -1.99 34.39
CA SER A 41 -13.42 -2.08 33.57
C SER A 41 -13.46 -3.51 33.05
N THR A 42 -14.34 -4.32 33.63
CA THR A 42 -15.03 -5.39 32.89
C THR A 42 -15.79 -4.71 31.75
N ARG A 43 -15.06 -4.26 30.73
CA ARG A 43 -15.63 -3.73 29.52
C ARG A 43 -16.22 -4.96 28.83
N GLU A 44 -17.54 -5.07 28.82
CA GLU A 44 -18.24 -5.94 27.89
C GLU A 44 -17.61 -5.71 26.51
N ARG A 45 -16.86 -6.70 26.05
CA ARG A 45 -16.34 -6.72 24.70
C ARG A 45 -17.58 -6.83 23.82
N ARG A 46 -17.95 -5.73 23.15
CA ARG A 46 -18.86 -5.84 22.02
C ARG A 46 -18.10 -6.65 20.98
N PRO A 47 -18.57 -7.85 20.61
CA PRO A 47 -17.99 -8.54 19.47
C PRO A 47 -18.00 -7.57 18.30
N VAL A 48 -16.94 -7.58 17.48
CA VAL A 48 -16.99 -6.92 16.17
C VAL A 48 -18.21 -7.55 15.50
N GLN A 49 -19.31 -6.79 15.44
CA GLN A 49 -20.51 -7.27 14.78
C GLN A 49 -20.09 -7.41 13.33
N GLN A 50 -19.81 -8.65 12.92
CA GLN A 50 -19.90 -9.01 11.51
C GLN A 50 -21.20 -8.39 11.02
N PRO A 51 -21.20 -7.71 9.87
CA PRO A 51 -22.39 -7.05 9.37
C PRO A 51 -23.52 -8.07 9.44
N GLN A 52 -24.41 -7.89 10.42
CA GLN A 52 -25.58 -8.74 10.51
C GLN A 52 -26.27 -8.46 9.19
N ARG A 53 -26.38 -9.49 8.35
CA ARG A 53 -27.27 -9.44 7.21
C ARG A 53 -28.63 -9.17 7.81
N ASP A 54 -28.98 -7.89 7.90
CA ASP A 54 -30.34 -7.47 8.11
C ASP A 54 -31.11 -8.27 7.06
N THR A 55 -31.97 -9.19 7.51
CA THR A 55 -32.88 -9.96 6.65
C THR A 55 -33.96 -9.05 6.07
N THR A 56 -33.65 -7.77 5.89
CA THR A 56 -34.29 -6.90 4.92
C THR A 56 -34.17 -7.62 3.58
N PRO A 57 -35.29 -7.81 2.85
CA PRO A 57 -35.27 -8.52 1.58
C PRO A 57 -34.16 -7.94 0.72
N GLU A 58 -33.24 -8.82 0.31
CA GLU A 58 -32.08 -8.50 -0.51
C GLU A 58 -32.57 -7.54 -1.61
N PRO A 59 -32.07 -6.29 -1.66
CA PRO A 59 -32.51 -5.34 -2.67
C PRO A 59 -32.37 -6.07 -4.00
N SER A 60 -33.49 -6.24 -4.71
CA SER A 60 -33.52 -7.01 -5.94
C SER A 60 -32.65 -6.29 -6.95
N PHE A 61 -31.37 -6.64 -6.97
CA PHE A 61 -30.45 -6.08 -7.93
C PHE A 61 -30.93 -6.50 -9.31
N PRO A 62 -30.90 -5.59 -10.29
CA PRO A 62 -31.27 -5.96 -11.65
C PRO A 62 -30.41 -7.16 -12.09
N PRO A 63 -31.01 -8.17 -12.74
CA PRO A 63 -30.28 -9.32 -13.26
C PRO A 63 -29.17 -8.80 -14.20
N GLY A 64 -27.92 -9.02 -13.80
CA GLY A 64 -26.73 -8.48 -14.48
C GLY A 64 -25.73 -7.82 -13.55
N SER A 65 -26.13 -7.23 -12.41
CA SER A 65 -25.13 -6.70 -11.48
C SER A 65 -24.31 -7.84 -10.88
N ALA A 66 -23.00 -7.67 -10.70
CA ALA A 66 -22.10 -8.65 -10.08
C ALA A 66 -22.37 -8.87 -8.57
N GLY A 67 -23.64 -8.87 -8.14
CA GLY A 67 -24.07 -8.94 -6.74
C GLY A 67 -23.65 -7.72 -5.92
N GLY A 68 -23.42 -6.56 -6.57
CA GLY A 68 -22.90 -5.36 -5.89
C GLY A 68 -21.43 -5.43 -5.47
N LYS A 69 -20.69 -6.48 -5.88
CA LYS A 69 -19.26 -6.65 -5.55
C LYS A 69 -18.36 -5.61 -6.20
N ILE A 70 -18.66 -5.23 -7.44
CA ILE A 70 -17.96 -4.11 -8.09
C ILE A 70 -18.47 -2.83 -7.45
N GLN A 71 -17.55 -2.09 -6.83
CA GLN A 71 -17.86 -0.84 -6.16
C GLN A 71 -17.26 0.35 -6.88
N THR A 72 -17.70 1.54 -6.53
CA THR A 72 -17.12 2.79 -7.00
C THR A 72 -17.16 3.82 -5.90
N ILE A 73 -16.45 4.93 -6.11
CA ILE A 73 -16.50 6.08 -5.24
C ILE A 73 -17.19 7.19 -6.03
N PRO A 74 -18.22 7.85 -5.47
CA PRO A 74 -18.84 8.99 -6.12
C PRO A 74 -17.82 10.09 -6.40
N PHE A 75 -18.03 10.86 -7.47
CA PHE A 75 -17.20 12.03 -7.74
C PHE A 75 -17.47 13.09 -6.65
N GLN A 76 -16.50 13.31 -5.78
CA GLN A 76 -16.54 14.39 -4.78
C GLN A 76 -16.11 15.73 -5.41
N LEU A 77 -15.21 15.67 -6.40
CA LEU A 77 -14.67 16.85 -7.05
C LEU A 77 -15.50 17.25 -8.27
N ALA A 78 -16.08 18.46 -8.23
CA ALA A 78 -16.79 19.04 -9.36
C ALA A 78 -15.86 19.31 -10.56
N PRO A 79 -16.34 19.26 -11.81
CA PRO A 79 -15.50 19.39 -13.02
C PRO A 79 -14.66 20.68 -13.05
N ASP A 80 -15.22 21.81 -12.66
CA ASP A 80 -14.50 23.09 -12.61
C ASP A 80 -13.38 23.09 -11.56
N ALA A 81 -13.58 22.40 -10.44
CA ALA A 81 -12.57 22.26 -9.41
C ALA A 81 -11.46 21.32 -9.87
N ALA A 82 -11.81 20.19 -10.48
CA ALA A 82 -10.87 19.26 -11.07
C ALA A 82 -10.02 19.91 -12.17
N LEU A 83 -10.64 20.71 -13.04
CA LEU A 83 -9.92 21.47 -14.06
C LEU A 83 -8.89 22.41 -13.45
N ARG A 84 -9.25 23.13 -12.37
CA ARG A 84 -8.30 24.01 -11.67
C ARG A 84 -7.12 23.25 -11.07
N VAL A 85 -7.38 22.05 -10.51
CA VAL A 85 -6.34 21.16 -9.98
C VAL A 85 -5.43 20.69 -11.11
N SER A 86 -5.99 20.20 -12.22
CA SER A 86 -5.24 19.76 -13.40
C SER A 86 -4.41 20.88 -14.04
N GLU A 87 -4.93 22.10 -14.15
CA GLU A 87 -4.17 23.26 -14.63
C GLU A 87 -2.97 23.58 -13.72
N THR A 88 -3.18 23.54 -12.40
CA THR A 88 -2.11 23.77 -11.43
C THR A 88 -1.06 22.64 -11.49
N ALA A 89 -1.51 21.40 -11.64
CA ALA A 89 -0.65 20.24 -11.83
C ALA A 89 0.20 20.37 -13.11
N ALA A 90 -0.42 20.69 -14.24
CA ALA A 90 0.25 20.91 -15.51
C ALA A 90 1.27 22.06 -15.42
N ALA A 91 0.90 23.19 -14.81
CA ALA A 91 1.82 24.31 -14.61
C ALA A 91 3.04 23.93 -13.76
N SER A 92 2.86 23.08 -12.75
CA SER A 92 3.97 22.60 -11.92
C SER A 92 4.97 21.75 -12.69
N ALA A 93 4.48 20.95 -13.64
CA ALA A 93 5.30 20.14 -14.52
C ALA A 93 6.19 20.98 -15.45
N PHE A 94 5.68 22.13 -15.89
CA PHE A 94 6.42 23.08 -16.73
C PHE A 94 7.38 23.99 -15.94
N GLY A 95 7.46 23.84 -14.61
CA GLY A 95 8.40 24.54 -13.74
C GLY A 95 7.74 25.48 -12.72
N VAL A 96 8.44 25.70 -11.60
CA VAL A 96 7.92 26.47 -10.44
C VAL A 96 7.54 27.92 -10.82
N GLN A 97 8.27 28.54 -11.76
CA GLN A 97 7.94 29.88 -12.26
C GLN A 97 6.55 29.94 -12.90
N ASN A 98 6.12 28.89 -13.60
CA ASN A 98 4.81 28.80 -14.23
C ASN A 98 3.69 28.66 -13.19
N VAL A 99 3.93 28.00 -12.05
CA VAL A 99 2.98 27.96 -10.92
C VAL A 99 2.76 29.36 -10.35
N PHE A 100 3.83 30.09 -10.06
CA PHE A 100 3.73 31.47 -9.55
C PHE A 100 3.03 32.39 -10.54
N ARG A 101 3.32 32.26 -11.84
CA ARG A 101 2.66 33.03 -12.90
C ARG A 101 1.17 32.71 -13.00
N LEU A 102 0.78 31.45 -12.89
CA LEU A 102 -0.63 31.02 -12.89
C LEU A 102 -1.39 31.52 -11.65
N LEU A 103 -0.75 31.50 -10.47
CA LEU A 103 -1.33 32.07 -9.25
C LEU A 103 -1.46 33.60 -9.36
N ALA A 104 -0.44 34.28 -9.89
CA ALA A 104 -0.46 35.72 -10.13
C ALA A 104 -1.52 36.11 -11.16
N SER A 105 -1.68 35.35 -12.25
CA SER A 105 -2.71 35.62 -13.27
C SER A 105 -4.11 35.45 -12.71
N ARG A 106 -4.35 34.46 -11.84
CA ARG A 106 -5.62 34.30 -11.12
C ARG A 106 -5.90 35.46 -10.16
N PHE A 107 -4.89 35.90 -9.39
CA PHE A 107 -5.02 37.05 -8.49
C PHE A 107 -5.30 38.35 -9.26
N LEU A 108 -4.52 38.63 -10.31
CA LEU A 108 -4.65 39.81 -11.15
C LEU A 108 -5.99 39.85 -11.90
N ARG A 109 -6.45 38.72 -12.44
CA ARG A 109 -7.76 38.64 -13.10
C ARG A 109 -8.90 38.92 -12.13
N ARG A 110 -8.82 38.39 -10.91
CA ARG A 110 -9.85 38.58 -9.89
C ARG A 110 -9.93 40.03 -9.40
N TRP A 111 -8.80 40.72 -9.25
CA TRP A 111 -8.75 42.06 -8.66
C TRP A 111 -8.72 43.20 -9.68
N PHE A 112 -8.11 42.99 -10.84
CA PHE A 112 -7.82 44.04 -11.81
C PHE A 112 -8.35 43.75 -13.21
N GLY A 113 -8.94 42.57 -13.47
CA GLY A 113 -9.44 42.20 -14.79
C GLY A 113 -8.37 41.94 -15.85
N PHE A 114 -7.08 41.98 -15.49
CA PHE A 114 -5.98 41.66 -16.40
C PHE A 114 -5.77 40.15 -16.49
N SER A 115 -5.63 39.61 -17.71
CA SER A 115 -5.10 38.28 -17.97
C SER A 115 -3.64 38.39 -18.38
N LEU A 116 -2.74 37.80 -17.60
CA LEU A 116 -1.44 37.41 -18.15
C LEU A 116 -1.71 36.22 -19.07
N ASP A 117 -1.15 36.23 -20.28
CA ASP A 117 -1.24 35.08 -21.18
C ASP A 117 -0.72 33.85 -20.44
N ASN A 118 -1.63 32.92 -20.18
CA ASN A 118 -1.30 31.62 -19.65
C ASN A 118 -0.70 30.84 -20.80
N GLU A 119 0.58 30.55 -20.71
CA GLU A 119 1.32 29.75 -21.68
C GLU A 119 0.90 28.26 -21.67
N ILE A 120 -0.26 27.91 -21.11
CA ILE A 120 -0.73 26.54 -21.00
C ILE A 120 -2.09 26.44 -21.68
N ARG A 121 -2.11 25.74 -22.81
CA ARG A 121 -3.32 25.43 -23.56
C ARG A 121 -3.83 24.06 -23.14
N ARG A 122 -5.11 24.00 -22.79
CA ARG A 122 -5.84 22.73 -22.60
C ARG A 122 -6.14 22.10 -23.95
N ILE A 123 -5.70 20.86 -24.15
CA ILE A 123 -5.98 20.05 -25.35
C ILE A 123 -7.24 19.20 -25.12
N ALA A 124 -7.27 18.45 -24.02
CA ALA A 124 -8.37 17.55 -23.68
C ALA A 124 -8.63 17.54 -22.17
N PHE A 125 -9.87 17.24 -21.76
CA PHE A 125 -10.25 17.07 -20.37
C PHE A 125 -11.49 16.19 -20.27
N THR A 126 -11.37 15.02 -19.65
CA THR A 126 -12.41 13.99 -19.65
C THR A 126 -12.54 13.33 -18.27
N PRO A 127 -13.76 13.22 -17.70
CA PRO A 127 -14.01 12.41 -16.52
C PRO A 127 -13.95 10.91 -16.88
N LEU A 128 -13.27 10.13 -16.04
CA LEU A 128 -13.06 8.70 -16.20
C LEU A 128 -13.40 7.93 -14.92
N LEU A 129 -13.95 6.73 -15.10
CA LEU A 129 -13.96 5.68 -14.08
C LEU A 129 -12.92 4.62 -14.46
N VAL A 130 -11.87 4.53 -13.65
CA VAL A 130 -10.72 3.64 -13.92
C VAL A 130 -10.83 2.38 -13.07
N PRO A 131 -10.78 1.18 -13.66
CA PRO A 131 -10.87 -0.06 -12.92
C PRO A 131 -9.58 -0.31 -12.15
N VAL A 132 -9.72 -0.59 -10.87
CA VAL A 132 -8.65 -0.92 -9.94
C VAL A 132 -9.10 -2.10 -9.09
N TRP A 133 -8.18 -3.00 -8.80
CA TRP A 133 -8.35 -4.02 -7.80
C TRP A 133 -7.65 -3.59 -6.53
N LYS A 134 -8.41 -3.46 -5.44
CA LYS A 134 -7.80 -3.45 -4.11
C LYS A 134 -7.54 -4.90 -3.72
N VAL A 135 -6.37 -5.18 -3.16
CA VAL A 135 -5.97 -6.54 -2.79
C VAL A 135 -5.51 -6.54 -1.34
N ASP A 136 -6.08 -7.46 -0.58
CA ASP A 136 -5.51 -7.89 0.70
C ASP A 136 -4.87 -9.27 0.48
N LEU A 137 -3.61 -9.38 0.85
CA LEU A 137 -2.80 -10.58 0.72
C LEU A 137 -2.06 -10.80 2.03
N SER A 138 -2.09 -12.02 2.55
CA SER A 138 -1.20 -12.47 3.61
C SER A 138 -0.67 -13.85 3.27
N LEU A 139 0.65 -13.97 3.32
CA LEU A 139 1.40 -15.18 3.00
C LEU A 139 2.35 -15.48 4.16
N LYS A 140 2.42 -16.74 4.56
CA LYS A 140 3.40 -17.24 5.52
C LYS A 140 4.31 -18.22 4.83
N GLY A 141 5.61 -18.04 4.91
CA GLY A 141 6.56 -18.94 4.27
C GLY A 141 7.89 -18.94 4.95
N LYS A 142 8.86 -19.61 4.34
CA LYS A 142 10.21 -19.69 4.87
C LYS A 142 11.22 -19.04 3.92
N ALA A 143 12.22 -18.41 4.50
CA ALA A 143 13.40 -17.92 3.79
C ALA A 143 14.66 -18.38 4.51
N LEU A 144 15.77 -18.46 3.79
CA LEU A 144 17.09 -18.67 4.36
C LEU A 144 17.88 -17.37 4.24
N VAL A 145 18.56 -16.97 5.30
CA VAL A 145 19.51 -15.86 5.25
C VAL A 145 20.81 -16.29 5.90
N GLY A 146 21.87 -16.37 5.11
CA GLY A 146 23.05 -17.16 5.43
C GLY A 146 22.62 -18.60 5.72
N ASP A 147 22.89 -19.05 6.94
CA ASP A 147 22.52 -20.38 7.44
C ASP A 147 21.27 -20.36 8.33
N ILE A 148 20.60 -19.22 8.46
CA ILE A 148 19.46 -19.04 9.36
C ILE A 148 18.15 -19.21 8.58
N GLU A 149 17.36 -20.21 8.95
CA GLU A 149 15.99 -20.37 8.46
C GLU A 149 15.07 -19.38 9.17
N MET A 150 14.23 -18.69 8.41
CA MET A 150 13.31 -17.69 8.90
C MET A 150 11.89 -17.97 8.46
N GLN A 151 10.95 -17.89 9.38
CA GLN A 151 9.54 -17.80 9.09
C GLN A 151 9.18 -16.36 8.73
N LEU A 152 8.78 -16.12 7.49
CA LEU A 152 8.31 -14.84 6.99
C LEU A 152 6.78 -14.79 7.00
N ASN A 153 6.24 -13.64 7.39
CA ASN A 153 4.85 -13.25 7.15
C ASN A 153 4.88 -11.99 6.28
N ILE A 154 4.43 -12.15 5.04
CA ILE A 154 4.32 -11.09 4.05
C ILE A 154 2.86 -10.71 3.96
N SER A 155 2.55 -9.44 4.17
CA SER A 155 1.20 -8.90 4.09
C SER A 155 1.17 -7.69 3.16
N ALA A 156 0.08 -7.54 2.42
CA ALA A 156 -0.24 -6.36 1.64
C ALA A 156 -1.71 -6.06 1.92
N LEU A 157 -2.02 -4.88 2.44
CA LEU A 157 -3.38 -4.49 2.78
C LEU A 157 -3.77 -3.26 1.98
N ASP A 158 -4.95 -3.28 1.38
CA ASP A 158 -5.48 -2.20 0.52
C ASP A 158 -4.53 -1.82 -0.64
N SER A 159 -3.75 -2.79 -1.11
CA SER A 159 -2.81 -2.59 -2.23
C SER A 159 -3.58 -2.45 -3.55
N SER A 160 -3.19 -1.50 -4.39
CA SER A 160 -3.98 -1.08 -5.55
C SER A 160 -3.33 -1.52 -6.84
N LEU A 161 -3.99 -2.43 -7.56
CA LEU A 161 -3.52 -2.97 -8.84
C LEU A 161 -4.43 -2.49 -9.98
N PRO A 162 -3.89 -2.01 -11.12
CA PRO A 162 -4.70 -1.55 -12.23
C PRO A 162 -5.50 -2.70 -12.84
N GLY A 163 -6.83 -2.58 -12.94
CA GLY A 163 -7.70 -3.58 -13.55
C GLY A 163 -7.68 -3.59 -15.08
N PHE A 164 -6.74 -2.89 -15.70
CA PHE A 164 -6.63 -2.68 -17.14
C PHE A 164 -5.18 -2.48 -17.57
N ARG A 165 -4.91 -2.62 -18.87
CA ARG A 165 -3.58 -2.39 -19.47
C ARG A 165 -3.68 -1.37 -20.60
N LEU A 166 -3.43 -0.10 -20.28
CA LEU A 166 -3.41 1.02 -21.22
C LEU A 166 -2.31 2.02 -20.80
N PRO A 167 -1.04 1.79 -21.17
CA PRO A 167 0.03 2.74 -20.85
C PRO A 167 -0.20 4.11 -21.49
N PRO A 168 0.20 5.21 -20.83
CA PRO A 168 0.83 5.24 -19.50
C PRO A 168 -0.17 5.11 -18.34
N LEU A 169 -1.48 5.12 -18.59
CA LEU A 169 -2.49 5.18 -17.53
C LEU A 169 -2.51 3.93 -16.64
N SER A 170 -2.17 2.74 -17.15
CA SER A 170 -2.00 1.54 -16.31
C SER A 170 -0.86 1.66 -15.31
N ASP A 171 0.11 2.54 -15.57
CA ASP A 171 1.29 2.75 -14.72
C ASP A 171 1.01 3.82 -13.67
N LEU A 172 -0.17 4.45 -13.73
CA LEU A 172 -0.68 5.30 -12.68
C LEU A 172 -1.00 4.40 -11.47
N THR A 173 -0.15 4.43 -10.46
CA THR A 173 -0.39 3.73 -9.20
C THR A 173 -1.31 4.60 -8.34
N VAL A 174 -2.54 4.13 -8.14
CA VAL A 174 -3.64 4.93 -7.58
C VAL A 174 -3.93 4.46 -6.15
N ALA A 175 -3.48 5.20 -5.15
CA ALA A 175 -3.91 5.04 -3.76
C ALA A 175 -4.41 6.37 -3.16
N PRO A 176 -5.38 7.05 -3.81
CA PRO A 176 -5.89 8.31 -3.32
C PRO A 176 -6.64 8.04 -2.02
N PRO A 177 -6.66 8.99 -1.08
CA PRO A 177 -7.52 8.90 0.07
C PRO A 177 -8.99 8.77 -0.38
N LEU A 178 -9.79 8.04 0.37
CA LEU A 178 -11.23 7.91 0.13
C LEU A 178 -11.95 8.86 1.09
N ALA A 179 -12.55 9.95 0.59
CA ALA A 179 -13.35 10.84 1.44
C ALA A 179 -14.74 10.28 1.75
N SER A 180 -15.21 9.32 0.95
CA SER A 180 -16.51 8.67 1.12
C SER A 180 -16.38 7.15 1.06
N PRO A 181 -17.25 6.41 1.75
CA PRO A 181 -17.30 4.96 1.63
C PRO A 181 -17.63 4.56 0.18
N PRO A 182 -17.07 3.46 -0.33
CA PRO A 182 -17.45 2.93 -1.63
C PRO A 182 -18.91 2.49 -1.66
N VAL A 183 -19.53 2.64 -2.83
CA VAL A 183 -20.92 2.24 -3.10
C VAL A 183 -20.96 1.22 -4.24
N PRO A 184 -21.97 0.33 -4.30
CA PRO A 184 -22.13 -0.57 -5.45
C PRO A 184 -22.16 0.20 -6.77
N PHE A 185 -21.38 -0.25 -7.74
CA PHE A 185 -21.35 0.35 -9.06
C PHE A 185 -22.67 0.09 -9.82
N SER A 186 -23.09 1.08 -10.60
CA SER A 186 -24.29 1.05 -11.42
C SER A 186 -24.10 1.95 -12.62
N THR A 187 -24.28 1.41 -13.82
CA THR A 187 -24.09 2.14 -15.08
C THR A 187 -25.10 3.29 -15.23
N SER A 188 -26.33 3.12 -14.76
CA SER A 188 -27.37 4.15 -14.85
C SER A 188 -27.09 5.39 -14.00
N THR A 189 -26.36 5.21 -12.89
CA THR A 189 -26.13 6.27 -11.89
C THR A 189 -24.75 6.88 -12.02
N HIS A 190 -23.73 6.07 -12.30
CA HIS A 190 -22.34 6.51 -12.20
C HIS A 190 -21.71 6.92 -13.53
N LEU A 191 -22.38 6.65 -14.67
CA LEU A 191 -21.93 7.13 -15.99
C LEU A 191 -22.39 8.55 -16.32
N THR A 192 -23.09 9.21 -15.39
CA THR A 192 -23.43 10.63 -15.48
C THR A 192 -23.16 11.26 -14.13
N GLN A 193 -22.27 12.25 -14.09
CA GLN A 193 -21.86 12.95 -12.87
C GLN A 193 -21.76 14.44 -13.17
N PHE A 194 -22.37 15.27 -12.33
CA PHE A 194 -22.48 16.72 -12.56
C PHE A 194 -23.03 17.07 -13.96
N ASP A 195 -24.05 16.33 -14.41
CA ASP A 195 -24.66 16.46 -15.74
C ASP A 195 -23.68 16.24 -16.91
N GLN A 196 -22.54 15.61 -16.66
CA GLN A 196 -21.54 15.27 -17.67
C GLN A 196 -21.45 13.74 -17.85
N PRO A 197 -21.28 13.26 -19.10
CA PRO A 197 -21.04 11.85 -19.34
C PRO A 197 -19.67 11.45 -18.81
N VAL A 198 -19.61 10.32 -18.10
CA VAL A 198 -18.36 9.76 -17.57
C VAL A 198 -17.94 8.56 -18.41
N THR A 199 -16.69 8.56 -18.86
CA THR A 199 -16.14 7.45 -19.65
C THR A 199 -15.72 6.32 -18.71
N LEU A 200 -16.27 5.12 -18.94
CA LEU A 200 -15.91 3.92 -18.20
C LEU A 200 -14.79 3.17 -18.92
N LEU A 201 -13.70 2.88 -18.21
CA LEU A 201 -12.72 1.92 -18.71
C LEU A 201 -13.10 0.51 -18.23
N PRO A 202 -13.16 -0.51 -19.11
CA PRO A 202 -13.55 -1.85 -18.70
C PRO A 202 -12.42 -2.55 -17.93
N PHE A 203 -12.77 -3.47 -17.03
CA PHE A 203 -11.81 -4.41 -16.47
C PHE A 203 -11.30 -5.33 -17.60
N THR A 204 -10.00 -5.28 -17.86
CA THR A 204 -9.33 -6.19 -18.81
C THR A 204 -8.30 -7.08 -18.14
N ARG A 205 -8.02 -6.85 -16.85
CA ARG A 205 -7.05 -7.59 -16.05
C ARG A 205 -7.60 -7.91 -14.65
N HIS A 206 -7.17 -9.03 -14.06
CA HIS A 206 -7.55 -9.43 -12.70
C HIS A 206 -6.42 -10.11 -11.89
N PRO A 207 -6.43 -9.99 -10.55
CA PRO A 207 -5.41 -10.57 -9.67
C PRO A 207 -5.79 -11.95 -9.12
N LEU A 208 -6.90 -12.57 -9.53
CA LEU A 208 -7.41 -13.78 -8.86
C LEU A 208 -6.44 -14.98 -8.83
N ASN A 209 -5.46 -15.07 -9.75
CA ASN A 209 -4.39 -16.07 -9.68
C ASN A 209 -3.05 -15.51 -9.16
N LEU A 210 -3.05 -14.33 -8.53
CA LEU A 210 -1.84 -13.67 -8.03
C LEU A 210 -1.05 -14.58 -7.10
N VAL A 211 -1.71 -15.30 -6.19
CA VAL A 211 -1.04 -16.23 -5.27
C VAL A 211 -0.38 -17.38 -6.03
N HIS A 212 -1.08 -17.98 -7.00
CA HIS A 212 -0.51 -19.05 -7.82
C HIS A 212 0.70 -18.56 -8.61
N LYS A 213 0.61 -17.35 -9.18
CA LYS A 213 1.72 -16.67 -9.87
C LYS A 213 2.91 -16.42 -8.95
N LEU A 214 2.68 -15.89 -7.75
CA LEU A 214 3.70 -15.69 -6.75
C LEU A 214 4.42 -17.01 -6.40
N LYS A 215 3.66 -18.09 -6.16
CA LYS A 215 4.23 -19.42 -5.90
C LYS A 215 4.95 -20.04 -7.10
N SER A 216 4.58 -19.65 -8.33
CA SER A 216 5.20 -20.17 -9.55
C SER A 216 6.62 -19.62 -9.78
N PHE A 217 7.00 -18.56 -9.07
CA PHE A 217 8.30 -17.95 -9.24
C PHE A 217 9.45 -18.90 -8.91
N PRO A 218 10.56 -18.79 -9.66
CA PRO A 218 11.76 -19.54 -9.35
C PRO A 218 12.26 -19.14 -7.97
N ARG A 219 12.85 -20.10 -7.27
CA ARG A 219 13.58 -19.84 -6.05
C ARG A 219 14.68 -18.84 -6.37
N LYS A 220 14.69 -17.69 -5.67
CA LYS A 220 15.75 -16.70 -5.81
C LYS A 220 16.83 -16.94 -4.76
N PHE A 221 18.07 -16.71 -5.18
CA PHE A 221 19.26 -16.77 -4.34
C PHE A 221 20.07 -15.51 -4.60
N SER A 222 20.12 -14.64 -3.59
CA SER A 222 21.07 -13.55 -3.52
C SER A 222 22.37 -14.13 -2.95
N PRO A 223 23.48 -14.16 -3.70
CA PRO A 223 24.75 -14.62 -3.17
C PRO A 223 25.24 -13.67 -2.06
N PRO A 224 26.15 -14.14 -1.18
CA PRO A 224 26.85 -13.24 -0.28
C PRO A 224 27.53 -12.12 -1.07
N SER A 225 27.50 -10.88 -0.55
CA SER A 225 28.07 -9.70 -1.21
C SER A 225 28.79 -8.83 -0.20
N GLU A 226 29.83 -8.10 -0.61
CA GLU A 226 30.46 -7.10 0.28
C GLU A 226 29.65 -5.80 0.26
N ASN A 227 29.41 -5.21 1.44
CA ASN A 227 28.81 -3.87 1.54
C ASN A 227 29.83 -2.77 1.19
N GLU A 228 29.40 -1.49 1.19
CA GLU A 228 30.30 -0.35 0.91
C GLU A 228 31.47 -0.21 1.90
N GLU A 229 31.35 -0.82 3.08
CA GLU A 229 32.37 -0.82 4.14
C GLU A 229 33.35 -2.00 4.00
N GLY A 230 33.11 -2.92 3.07
CA GLY A 230 33.91 -4.12 2.83
C GLY A 230 33.57 -5.31 3.73
N ASP A 231 32.46 -5.26 4.47
CA ASP A 231 31.98 -6.38 5.28
C ASP A 231 31.18 -7.38 4.42
N GLU A 232 31.43 -8.67 4.63
CA GLU A 232 30.68 -9.75 3.98
C GLU A 232 29.22 -9.78 4.47
N GLU A 233 28.28 -9.53 3.57
CA GLU A 233 26.85 -9.70 3.80
C GLU A 233 26.43 -11.15 3.51
N PRO A 234 25.69 -11.80 4.42
CA PRO A 234 25.18 -13.14 4.16
C PRO A 234 24.15 -13.11 3.02
N GLY A 235 24.26 -14.09 2.12
CA GLY A 235 23.31 -14.29 1.03
C GLY A 235 21.90 -14.60 1.55
N ALA A 236 20.90 -14.46 0.70
CA ALA A 236 19.50 -14.73 1.04
C ALA A 236 18.85 -15.63 0.01
N SER A 237 18.03 -16.59 0.44
CA SER A 237 17.23 -17.42 -0.44
C SER A 237 15.76 -17.36 -0.07
N LEU A 238 14.93 -17.07 -1.07
CA LEU A 238 13.49 -17.06 -0.96
C LEU A 238 12.95 -18.20 -1.84
N ASP A 239 12.15 -19.09 -1.26
CA ASP A 239 11.41 -20.10 -2.03
C ASP A 239 9.91 -19.74 -2.05
N PRO A 240 9.43 -19.12 -3.14
CA PRO A 240 8.03 -18.73 -3.27
C PRO A 240 7.05 -19.90 -3.15
N LYS A 241 7.48 -21.13 -3.47
CA LYS A 241 6.63 -22.34 -3.38
C LYS A 241 6.34 -22.76 -1.96
N ALA A 242 7.21 -22.39 -1.02
CA ALA A 242 7.07 -22.68 0.40
C ALA A 242 6.15 -21.69 1.14
N PHE A 243 5.58 -20.70 0.43
CA PHE A 243 4.60 -19.82 1.02
C PHE A 243 3.21 -20.46 1.02
N ASP A 244 2.60 -20.47 2.19
CA ASP A 244 1.21 -20.78 2.42
C ASP A 244 0.39 -19.49 2.42
N GLU A 245 -0.74 -19.53 1.73
CA GLU A 245 -1.68 -18.42 1.68
C GLU A 245 -2.54 -18.45 2.94
N THR A 246 -2.49 -17.39 3.74
CA THR A 246 -3.33 -17.26 4.94
C THR A 246 -4.58 -16.43 4.69
N LEU A 247 -4.50 -15.45 3.78
CA LEU A 247 -5.63 -14.67 3.31
C LEU A 247 -5.35 -14.11 1.91
N PHE A 248 -6.36 -14.17 1.04
CA PHE A 248 -6.37 -13.43 -0.20
C PHE A 248 -7.79 -12.95 -0.55
N ALA A 249 -7.91 -11.64 -0.71
CA ALA A 249 -9.14 -10.97 -1.07
C ALA A 249 -8.86 -9.97 -2.19
N ALA A 250 -9.72 -9.93 -3.19
CA ALA A 250 -9.65 -8.97 -4.28
C ALA A 250 -10.96 -8.18 -4.37
N TYR A 251 -10.87 -6.87 -4.38
CA TYR A 251 -12.02 -5.97 -4.41
C TYR A 251 -12.02 -5.17 -5.70
N PRO A 252 -12.89 -5.51 -6.67
CA PRO A 252 -12.99 -4.76 -7.92
C PRO A 252 -13.65 -3.40 -7.63
N MET A 253 -12.98 -2.33 -8.01
CA MET A 253 -13.42 -0.97 -7.79
C MET A 253 -13.22 -0.08 -9.02
N TYR A 254 -14.12 0.88 -9.21
CA TYR A 254 -13.94 1.99 -10.12
C TYR A 254 -13.54 3.25 -9.37
N LEU A 255 -12.36 3.78 -9.69
CA LEU A 255 -11.86 5.02 -9.12
C LEU A 255 -12.17 6.20 -10.04
N PRO A 256 -12.83 7.26 -9.52
CA PRO A 256 -13.15 8.44 -10.30
C PRO A 256 -11.93 9.36 -10.44
N LEU A 257 -11.60 9.74 -11.66
CA LEU A 257 -10.57 10.74 -11.94
C LEU A 257 -10.93 11.61 -13.15
N TYR A 258 -10.32 12.77 -13.24
CA TYR A 258 -10.34 13.60 -14.44
C TYR A 258 -8.98 13.52 -15.13
N LEU A 259 -8.97 13.13 -16.40
CA LEU A 259 -7.78 13.09 -17.22
C LEU A 259 -7.71 14.36 -18.07
N GLY A 260 -6.66 15.14 -17.92
CA GLY A 260 -6.43 16.36 -18.69
C GLY A 260 -5.13 16.30 -19.47
N GLU A 261 -5.13 16.78 -20.71
CA GLU A 261 -3.93 16.96 -21.53
C GLU A 261 -3.71 18.46 -21.77
N PHE A 262 -2.48 18.92 -21.52
CA PHE A 262 -2.08 20.31 -21.61
C PHE A 262 -0.78 20.44 -22.41
N ALA A 263 -0.67 21.53 -23.17
CA ALA A 263 0.53 21.90 -23.90
C ALA A 263 1.02 23.28 -23.50
N HIS A 264 2.34 23.48 -23.55
CA HIS A 264 2.96 24.77 -23.29
C HIS A 264 3.03 25.60 -24.59
N GLU A 265 2.24 26.68 -24.67
CA GLU A 265 2.35 27.71 -25.71
C GLU A 265 3.59 28.58 -25.45
N GLY A 266 4.45 28.78 -26.44
CA GLY A 266 5.55 29.75 -26.36
C GLY A 266 6.86 29.27 -25.72
N ALA A 267 6.92 28.07 -25.12
CA ALA A 267 8.21 27.43 -24.92
C ALA A 267 8.85 27.24 -26.31
N ALA A 268 10.10 27.67 -26.49
CA ALA A 268 10.88 27.22 -27.64
C ALA A 268 10.62 25.72 -27.76
N ARG A 269 10.15 25.28 -28.94
CA ARG A 269 10.00 23.86 -29.25
C ARG A 269 11.19 23.14 -28.64
N GLY A 270 10.99 21.96 -28.04
CA GLY A 270 12.10 21.20 -27.45
C GLY A 270 13.29 21.12 -28.41
N GLU A 271 14.46 20.67 -27.96
CA GLU A 271 15.63 20.56 -28.87
C GLU A 271 15.27 19.82 -30.19
N ASP A 272 14.27 18.94 -30.15
CA ASP A 272 13.71 18.18 -31.27
C ASP A 272 12.56 18.83 -32.07
N GLY A 273 12.11 20.03 -31.71
CA GLY A 273 10.99 20.68 -32.40
C GLY A 273 9.60 20.32 -31.85
N GLU A 274 9.48 19.44 -30.85
CA GLU A 274 8.20 18.97 -30.34
C GLU A 274 7.55 19.92 -29.30
N GLU A 275 6.21 19.93 -29.29
CA GLU A 275 5.39 20.66 -28.32
C GLU A 275 5.46 19.95 -26.96
N LYS A 276 5.89 20.66 -25.91
CA LYS A 276 5.95 20.09 -24.56
C LYS A 276 4.54 19.82 -24.03
N ARG A 277 4.22 18.53 -23.86
CA ARG A 277 2.92 18.05 -23.39
C ARG A 277 2.98 17.41 -22.03
N VAL A 278 1.90 17.58 -21.27
CA VAL A 278 1.69 17.02 -19.94
C VAL A 278 0.31 16.42 -19.87
N THR A 279 0.24 15.16 -19.45
CA THR A 279 -1.03 14.55 -19.03
C THR A 279 -1.16 14.67 -17.52
N THR A 280 -2.35 14.97 -17.02
CA THR A 280 -2.64 15.09 -15.59
C THR A 280 -3.81 14.17 -15.25
N ALA A 281 -3.74 13.53 -14.09
CA ALA A 281 -4.84 12.77 -13.51
C ALA A 281 -5.23 13.44 -12.19
N ALA A 282 -6.39 14.10 -12.13
CA ALA A 282 -6.92 14.67 -10.88
C ALA A 282 -7.90 13.67 -10.26
N PHE A 283 -7.58 13.15 -9.08
CA PHE A 283 -8.42 12.16 -8.39
C PHE A 283 -9.66 12.84 -7.81
N ALA A 284 -10.83 12.31 -8.12
CA ALA A 284 -12.11 12.88 -7.70
C ALA A 284 -12.67 12.23 -6.43
N THR A 285 -11.84 11.51 -5.67
CA THR A 285 -12.23 10.81 -4.43
C THR A 285 -12.15 11.68 -3.18
N VAL A 286 -11.51 12.87 -3.26
CA VAL A 286 -11.35 13.81 -2.15
C VAL A 286 -11.54 15.26 -2.58
N ASP A 287 -11.98 16.09 -1.64
CA ASP A 287 -11.93 17.55 -1.77
C ASP A 287 -10.52 18.04 -1.45
N GLY A 288 -9.62 18.02 -2.45
CA GLY A 288 -8.25 18.49 -2.25
C GLY A 288 -7.33 18.26 -3.45
N PRO A 289 -6.07 18.73 -3.37
CA PRO A 289 -5.08 18.49 -4.41
C PRO A 289 -4.57 17.05 -4.35
N ALA A 290 -5.34 16.13 -4.90
CA ALA A 290 -4.89 14.77 -5.20
C ALA A 290 -4.74 14.65 -6.72
N PHE A 291 -3.52 14.67 -7.22
CA PHE A 291 -3.25 14.55 -8.64
C PHE A 291 -1.93 13.86 -8.93
N ALA A 292 -1.81 13.35 -10.15
CA ALA A 292 -0.57 12.89 -10.74
C ALA A 292 -0.32 13.59 -12.08
N VAL A 293 0.94 13.65 -12.48
CA VAL A 293 1.40 14.33 -13.69
C VAL A 293 2.29 13.38 -14.48
N TYR A 294 2.03 13.24 -15.77
CA TYR A 294 2.87 12.51 -16.72
C TYR A 294 3.47 13.51 -17.74
N PRO A 295 4.68 14.03 -17.48
CA PRO A 295 5.37 14.92 -18.41
C PRO A 295 5.99 14.10 -19.55
N GLN A 296 5.58 14.36 -20.79
CA GLN A 296 6.05 13.58 -21.95
C GLN A 296 7.49 13.96 -22.38
N PHE A 297 7.98 15.11 -21.90
CA PHE A 297 9.28 15.69 -22.25
C PHE A 297 10.38 15.44 -21.20
N ILE A 298 10.10 14.65 -20.15
CA ILE A 298 11.09 14.25 -19.14
C ILE A 298 11.36 12.77 -19.33
N GLU A 299 12.64 12.40 -19.44
CA GLU A 299 13.07 10.99 -19.47
C GLU A 299 13.67 10.58 -18.11
N PRO A 300 13.33 9.39 -17.57
CA PRO A 300 12.31 8.47 -18.09
C PRO A 300 10.89 9.02 -17.93
N ARG A 301 10.01 8.69 -18.90
CA ARG A 301 8.61 9.12 -18.87
C ARG A 301 7.86 8.31 -17.81
N GLN A 302 7.39 8.97 -16.76
CA GLN A 302 6.69 8.33 -15.66
C GLN A 302 5.70 9.29 -14.99
N TRP A 303 4.77 8.74 -14.22
CA TRP A 303 3.88 9.54 -13.38
C TRP A 303 4.63 10.15 -12.20
N LEU A 304 4.29 11.39 -11.86
CA LEU A 304 4.83 12.16 -10.76
C LEU A 304 3.70 12.59 -9.79
N PRO A 305 3.89 12.45 -8.46
CA PRO A 305 5.03 11.76 -7.84
C PRO A 305 5.04 10.26 -8.19
N PRO A 306 6.22 9.60 -8.21
CA PRO A 306 6.25 8.16 -8.30
C PRO A 306 5.52 7.60 -7.07
N SER A 307 4.56 6.70 -7.30
CA SER A 307 3.85 6.00 -6.22
C SER A 307 4.04 4.50 -6.36
N GLU A 308 4.13 3.82 -5.22
CA GLU A 308 4.13 2.37 -5.17
C GLU A 308 2.67 1.87 -5.17
N SER A 309 2.33 0.93 -6.04
CA SER A 309 1.00 0.30 -6.10
C SER A 309 0.73 -0.63 -4.92
N VAL A 310 1.79 -1.19 -4.34
CA VAL A 310 1.72 -2.25 -3.34
C VAL A 310 2.53 -1.84 -2.12
N SER A 311 1.85 -1.70 -0.98
CA SER A 311 2.49 -1.54 0.32
C SER A 311 2.73 -2.93 0.92
N LEU A 312 3.98 -3.37 0.92
CA LEU A 312 4.36 -4.66 1.49
C LEU A 312 4.80 -4.52 2.94
N GLY A 313 4.02 -5.07 3.86
CA GLY A 313 4.39 -5.28 5.26
C GLY A 313 5.06 -6.64 5.40
N ILE A 314 6.37 -6.66 5.64
CA ILE A 314 7.13 -7.90 5.82
C ILE A 314 7.58 -8.00 7.27
N THR A 315 7.22 -9.10 7.93
CA THR A 315 7.73 -9.46 9.25
C THR A 315 8.40 -10.82 9.15
N GLY A 316 9.54 -10.99 9.83
CA GLY A 316 10.34 -12.21 9.76
C GLY A 316 10.76 -12.66 11.14
N ARG A 317 10.91 -13.97 11.33
CA ARG A 317 11.34 -14.58 12.59
C ARG A 317 12.33 -15.68 12.34
N PRO A 318 13.43 -15.75 13.08
CA PRO A 318 14.31 -16.89 13.00
C PRO A 318 13.58 -18.13 13.52
N LEU A 319 13.62 -19.21 12.75
CA LEU A 319 13.33 -20.54 13.27
C LEU A 319 14.58 -20.95 14.06
N LEU A 320 14.55 -20.71 15.36
CA LEU A 320 15.66 -21.06 16.25
C LEU A 320 15.86 -22.56 16.19
N SER A 321 16.98 -22.98 15.57
CA SER A 321 17.48 -24.32 15.85
C SER A 321 17.82 -24.37 17.34
N PRO A 322 17.51 -25.46 18.06
CA PRO A 322 17.76 -25.58 19.50
C PRO A 322 19.25 -25.45 19.88
N SER A 323 20.15 -25.41 18.89
CA SER A 323 21.60 -25.28 19.03
C SER A 323 22.15 -23.88 18.69
N SER A 324 21.36 -22.94 18.15
CA SER A 324 21.85 -21.64 17.67
C SER A 324 21.40 -20.50 18.57
N ALA A 325 22.31 -19.57 18.86
CA ALA A 325 21.95 -18.31 19.51
C ALA A 325 20.96 -17.52 18.62
N PRO A 326 20.00 -16.79 19.19
CA PRO A 326 19.10 -15.95 18.42
C PRO A 326 19.90 -14.89 17.64
N PRO A 327 19.56 -14.62 16.37
CA PRO A 327 20.24 -13.59 15.58
C PRO A 327 20.09 -12.24 16.26
N ALA A 328 21.11 -11.39 16.09
CA ALA A 328 21.07 -10.06 16.65
C ALA A 328 19.92 -9.25 16.01
N PRO A 329 19.23 -8.35 16.74
CA PRO A 329 18.19 -7.51 16.16
C PRO A 329 18.66 -6.70 14.94
N ALA A 330 19.93 -6.32 14.90
CA ALA A 330 20.56 -5.64 13.77
C ALA A 330 20.62 -6.51 12.51
N GLU A 331 20.86 -7.83 12.66
CA GLU A 331 20.85 -8.78 11.55
C GLU A 331 19.44 -8.93 10.99
N VAL A 332 18.41 -9.01 11.85
CA VAL A 332 17.01 -9.08 11.39
C VAL A 332 16.60 -7.79 10.69
N ALA A 333 17.06 -6.63 11.19
CA ALA A 333 16.75 -5.33 10.60
C ALA A 333 17.37 -5.15 9.21
N SER A 334 18.55 -5.73 8.93
CA SER A 334 19.17 -5.67 7.60
C SER A 334 18.49 -6.57 6.56
N LEU A 335 17.59 -7.47 6.98
CA LEU A 335 16.89 -8.37 6.07
C LEU A 335 15.75 -7.70 5.34
N GLN A 336 15.06 -6.77 5.99
CA GLN A 336 13.97 -6.03 5.36
C GLN A 336 14.44 -5.33 4.07
N PRO A 337 15.51 -4.52 4.06
CA PRO A 337 15.97 -3.89 2.82
C PRO A 337 16.48 -4.90 1.79
N ARG A 338 17.06 -6.05 2.21
CA ARG A 338 17.50 -7.10 1.27
C ARG A 338 16.34 -7.84 0.62
N LEU A 339 15.30 -8.15 1.40
CA LEU A 339 14.09 -8.77 0.88
C LEU A 339 13.32 -7.79 0.00
N LEU A 340 13.25 -6.52 0.38
CA LEU A 340 12.70 -5.47 -0.48
C LEU A 340 13.52 -5.34 -1.76
N LYS A 341 14.86 -5.36 -1.70
CA LYS A 341 15.72 -5.37 -2.89
C LYS A 341 15.46 -6.60 -3.77
N ALA A 342 15.38 -7.80 -3.19
CA ALA A 342 15.06 -9.02 -3.93
C ALA A 342 13.66 -8.96 -4.56
N LEU A 343 12.69 -8.32 -3.89
CA LEU A 343 11.34 -8.07 -4.42
C LEU A 343 11.32 -6.96 -5.48
N THR A 344 12.21 -5.97 -5.41
CA THR A 344 12.38 -4.94 -6.44
C THR A 344 13.05 -5.54 -7.67
N GLU A 345 14.14 -6.31 -7.50
CA GLU A 345 14.74 -7.09 -8.60
C GLU A 345 13.73 -8.08 -9.19
N PHE A 346 12.85 -8.63 -8.35
CA PHE A 346 11.72 -9.45 -8.79
C PHE A 346 10.77 -8.65 -9.70
N LYS A 347 10.43 -7.43 -9.30
CA LYS A 347 9.58 -6.52 -10.07
C LYS A 347 10.26 -6.10 -11.38
N ASP A 348 11.53 -5.73 -11.34
CA ASP A 348 12.30 -5.28 -12.50
C ASP A 348 12.43 -6.42 -13.53
N GLU A 349 12.76 -7.64 -13.10
CA GLU A 349 12.76 -8.81 -13.99
C GLU A 349 11.36 -9.16 -14.51
N ALA A 350 10.30 -8.91 -13.73
CA ALA A 350 8.93 -9.11 -14.18
C ALA A 350 8.50 -8.05 -15.21
N GLU A 351 9.04 -6.83 -15.12
CA GLU A 351 8.82 -5.75 -16.09
C GLU A 351 9.65 -5.94 -17.38
N GLU A 352 10.89 -6.42 -17.26
CA GLU A 352 11.72 -6.80 -18.41
C GLU A 352 11.24 -8.11 -19.07
N GLY A 353 10.70 -9.01 -18.25
CA GLY A 353 10.06 -10.24 -18.66
C GLY A 353 8.61 -10.02 -19.11
N SER A 354 8.06 -10.98 -19.85
CA SER A 354 6.62 -10.99 -20.16
C SER A 354 5.73 -11.31 -18.94
N PHE A 355 6.23 -11.17 -17.72
CA PHE A 355 5.56 -11.62 -16.51
C PHE A 355 4.55 -10.58 -16.02
N ASP A 356 3.32 -10.72 -16.50
CA ASP A 356 2.20 -9.90 -16.04
C ASP A 356 1.65 -10.47 -14.72
N LEU A 357 1.71 -9.71 -13.63
CA LEU A 357 1.11 -10.10 -12.34
C LEU A 357 -0.39 -10.35 -12.46
N LEU A 358 -1.05 -9.70 -13.43
CA LEU A 358 -2.49 -9.78 -13.64
C LEU A 358 -2.85 -10.60 -14.87
N ASP A 359 -3.84 -11.47 -14.72
CA ASP A 359 -4.35 -12.25 -15.85
C ASP A 359 -5.33 -11.44 -16.68
N PRO A 360 -5.40 -11.68 -18.00
CA PRO A 360 -6.47 -11.12 -18.82
C PRO A 360 -7.83 -11.64 -18.34
N VAL A 361 -8.84 -10.77 -18.37
CA VAL A 361 -10.23 -11.21 -18.16
C VAL A 361 -10.71 -11.94 -19.41
N GLU A 362 -10.97 -13.24 -19.30
CA GLU A 362 -11.57 -14.05 -20.35
C GLU A 362 -13.10 -13.93 -20.28
N GLY A 363 -13.70 -13.10 -21.14
CA GLY A 363 -15.16 -12.90 -21.19
C GLY A 363 -15.65 -11.69 -20.40
N ASP A 364 -16.73 -11.86 -19.63
CA ASP A 364 -17.35 -10.78 -18.86
C ASP A 364 -16.74 -10.67 -17.45
N ALA A 365 -16.23 -9.49 -17.12
CA ALA A 365 -15.67 -9.20 -15.80
C ALA A 365 -16.73 -9.31 -14.69
N GLU A 366 -17.98 -8.97 -14.96
CA GLU A 366 -19.06 -9.07 -13.97
C GLU A 366 -19.33 -10.53 -13.61
N GLU A 367 -19.31 -11.42 -14.60
CA GLU A 367 -19.42 -12.87 -14.39
C GLU A 367 -18.23 -13.43 -13.60
N LEU A 368 -17.00 -13.01 -13.92
CA LEU A 368 -15.80 -13.41 -13.18
C LEU A 368 -15.88 -13.01 -11.70
N VAL A 369 -16.29 -11.76 -11.43
CA VAL A 369 -16.44 -11.23 -10.08
C VAL A 369 -17.58 -11.92 -9.32
N ARG A 370 -18.70 -12.17 -10.01
CA ARG A 370 -19.86 -12.84 -9.42
C ARG A 370 -19.53 -14.27 -9.00
N THR A 371 -18.83 -15.02 -9.85
CA THR A 371 -18.52 -16.45 -9.64
C THR A 371 -17.36 -16.68 -8.65
N SER A 372 -16.42 -15.75 -8.55
CA SER A 372 -15.27 -15.88 -7.65
C SER A 372 -15.63 -15.56 -6.20
N GLU A 373 -15.34 -16.48 -5.28
CA GLU A 373 -15.50 -16.25 -3.83
C GLU A 373 -14.46 -15.26 -3.28
N ARG A 374 -13.28 -15.19 -3.91
CA ARG A 374 -12.20 -14.27 -3.54
C ARG A 374 -12.46 -12.83 -4.01
N ALA A 375 -13.36 -12.65 -4.97
CA ALA A 375 -13.83 -11.34 -5.40
C ALA A 375 -14.96 -10.85 -4.47
N MET A 376 -14.73 -9.75 -3.76
CA MET A 376 -15.62 -9.27 -2.70
C MET A 376 -15.87 -7.75 -2.80
N ALA A 377 -16.92 -7.27 -2.16
CA ALA A 377 -17.21 -5.84 -2.03
C ALA A 377 -16.25 -5.19 -1.01
N PHE A 378 -15.49 -4.17 -1.42
CA PHE A 378 -14.49 -3.50 -0.56
C PHE A 378 -15.10 -2.95 0.73
N GLY A 379 -16.16 -2.15 0.62
CA GLY A 379 -16.82 -1.48 1.74
C GLY A 379 -17.47 -2.42 2.76
N GLU A 380 -17.65 -3.70 2.43
CA GLU A 380 -18.19 -4.70 3.35
C GLU A 380 -17.07 -5.52 4.02
N TRP A 381 -16.04 -5.91 3.25
CA TRP A 381 -15.10 -6.94 3.66
C TRP A 381 -13.70 -6.43 4.03
N ALA A 382 -13.29 -5.25 3.55
CA ALA A 382 -11.93 -4.76 3.74
C ALA A 382 -11.56 -4.60 5.22
N GLU A 383 -12.43 -4.02 6.05
CA GLU A 383 -12.16 -3.85 7.48
C GLU A 383 -12.19 -5.19 8.24
N VAL A 384 -13.05 -6.13 7.84
CA VAL A 384 -13.12 -7.48 8.46
C VAL A 384 -11.84 -8.26 8.16
N ASN A 385 -11.40 -8.24 6.90
CA ASN A 385 -10.17 -8.92 6.47
C ASN A 385 -8.93 -8.24 7.08
N ARG A 386 -8.89 -6.90 7.16
CA ARG A 386 -7.84 -6.16 7.88
C ARG A 386 -7.76 -6.58 9.35
N ALA A 387 -8.88 -6.56 10.07
CA ALA A 387 -8.92 -6.96 11.47
C ALA A 387 -8.42 -8.40 11.69
N TYR A 388 -8.72 -9.30 10.76
CA TYR A 388 -8.20 -10.66 10.78
C TYR A 388 -6.68 -10.74 10.56
N VAL A 389 -6.14 -10.04 9.55
CA VAL A 389 -4.69 -10.01 9.31
C VAL A 389 -3.94 -9.38 10.48
N GLU A 390 -4.48 -8.32 11.08
CA GLU A 390 -3.93 -7.70 12.30
C GLU A 390 -3.95 -8.67 13.49
N ALA A 391 -5.07 -9.37 13.72
CA ALA A 391 -5.19 -10.37 14.77
C ALA A 391 -4.21 -11.54 14.56
N GLN A 392 -4.01 -11.98 13.31
CA GLN A 392 -2.99 -12.98 12.97
C GLN A 392 -1.58 -12.46 13.29
N GLY A 393 -1.28 -11.21 12.96
CA GLY A 393 -0.01 -10.57 13.31
C GLY A 393 0.23 -10.52 14.83
N GLU A 394 -0.81 -10.23 15.62
CA GLU A 394 -0.77 -10.26 17.09
C GLU A 394 -0.54 -11.66 17.65
N LEU A 395 -1.28 -12.67 17.14
CA LEU A 395 -1.12 -14.07 17.54
C LEU A 395 0.30 -14.54 17.24
N ASP A 396 0.76 -14.26 16.03
CA ASP A 396 2.13 -14.56 15.66
C ASP A 396 3.03 -13.87 16.70
N ALA A 397 2.93 -12.55 16.93
CA ALA A 397 3.86 -11.83 17.82
C ALA A 397 3.89 -12.42 19.24
N ALA A 398 2.74 -12.82 19.77
CA ALA A 398 2.63 -13.50 21.05
C ALA A 398 3.35 -14.87 21.06
N GLN A 399 3.20 -15.67 19.99
CA GLN A 399 3.89 -16.96 19.85
C GLN A 399 5.41 -16.78 19.82
N ALA A 400 5.91 -15.78 19.08
CA ALA A 400 7.35 -15.49 19.06
C ALA A 400 7.90 -15.11 20.44
N MET A 401 7.15 -14.31 21.21
CA MET A 401 7.54 -13.97 22.58
C MET A 401 7.51 -15.20 23.50
N LEU A 402 6.52 -16.09 23.34
CA LEU A 402 6.46 -17.33 24.09
C LEU A 402 7.69 -18.21 23.82
N GLU A 403 8.03 -18.43 22.55
CA GLU A 403 9.20 -19.20 22.13
C GLU A 403 10.51 -18.61 22.68
N GLN A 404 10.65 -17.27 22.67
CA GLN A 404 11.80 -16.61 23.26
C GLN A 404 11.92 -16.86 24.77
N VAL A 405 10.81 -16.84 25.51
CA VAL A 405 10.81 -17.15 26.95
C VAL A 405 11.06 -18.65 27.20
N GLU A 406 10.57 -19.52 26.32
CA GLU A 406 10.85 -20.96 26.37
C GLU A 406 12.33 -21.27 26.12
N ALA A 407 13.02 -20.48 25.31
CA ALA A 407 14.47 -20.61 25.09
C ALA A 407 15.32 -20.10 26.27
N LEU A 408 14.77 -19.33 27.21
CA LEU A 408 15.54 -18.83 28.35
C LEU A 408 15.92 -19.95 29.34
N PRO A 409 17.09 -19.87 30.00
CA PRO A 409 17.45 -20.80 31.08
C PRO A 409 16.44 -20.79 32.23
N GLU A 410 16.26 -21.91 32.93
CA GLU A 410 15.35 -22.01 34.08
C GLU A 410 15.61 -20.98 35.18
N ALA A 411 16.86 -20.59 35.38
CA ALA A 411 17.27 -19.59 36.36
C ALA A 411 16.99 -18.13 35.92
N ALA A 412 16.58 -17.91 34.67
CA ALA A 412 16.32 -16.57 34.14
C ALA A 412 15.18 -15.88 34.89
N ARG A 413 15.36 -14.60 35.18
CA ARG A 413 14.35 -13.73 35.77
C ARG A 413 14.10 -12.55 34.85
N GLY A 414 12.84 -12.26 34.58
CA GLY A 414 12.43 -11.13 33.76
C GLY A 414 11.77 -10.04 34.60
N LEU A 415 11.88 -8.80 34.16
CA LEU A 415 11.12 -7.69 34.71
C LEU A 415 9.81 -7.56 33.94
N LEU A 416 8.68 -7.86 34.58
CA LEU A 416 7.36 -7.60 34.01
C LEU A 416 6.87 -6.21 34.43
N LEU A 417 6.52 -5.38 33.45
CA LEU A 417 5.82 -4.13 33.69
C LEU A 417 4.32 -4.41 33.75
N SER A 418 3.76 -4.42 34.96
CA SER A 418 2.32 -4.57 35.17
C SER A 418 1.67 -3.23 35.53
N ALA A 419 0.34 -3.14 35.48
CA ALA A 419 -0.39 -1.97 35.99
C ALA A 419 -0.12 -1.68 37.49
N ARG A 420 0.41 -2.66 38.25
CA ARG A 420 0.83 -2.50 39.65
C ARG A 420 2.30 -2.11 39.80
N GLY A 421 2.99 -1.80 38.69
CA GLY A 421 4.40 -1.47 38.64
C GLY A 421 5.29 -2.62 38.16
N PRO A 422 6.61 -2.38 38.08
CA PRO A 422 7.61 -3.37 37.70
C PRO A 422 7.73 -4.47 38.75
N ARG A 423 7.67 -5.74 38.33
CA ARG A 423 7.90 -6.91 39.20
C ARG A 423 8.89 -7.88 38.55
N LEU A 424 9.89 -8.31 39.32
CA LEU A 424 10.74 -9.44 38.94
C LEU A 424 9.92 -10.74 39.01
N SER A 425 9.86 -11.43 37.88
CA SER A 425 9.04 -12.64 37.69
C SER A 425 9.94 -13.81 37.30
N SER A 426 9.62 -15.00 37.77
CA SER A 426 10.35 -16.22 37.40
C SER A 426 10.06 -16.58 35.94
N ARG A 427 10.92 -17.40 35.30
CA ARG A 427 10.62 -17.94 33.96
C ARG A 427 9.25 -18.62 33.89
N GLN A 428 8.85 -19.36 34.92
CA GLN A 428 7.55 -20.02 34.94
C GLN A 428 6.38 -19.03 34.96
N ASP A 429 6.52 -17.91 35.69
CA ASP A 429 5.53 -16.82 35.67
C ASP A 429 5.46 -16.15 34.30
N LEU A 430 6.61 -15.91 33.66
CA LEU A 430 6.69 -15.35 32.29
C LEU A 430 6.02 -16.27 31.27
N LEU A 431 6.26 -17.58 31.35
CA LEU A 431 5.63 -18.58 30.49
C LEU A 431 4.11 -18.60 30.68
N GLY A 432 3.64 -18.51 31.92
CA GLY A 432 2.22 -18.40 32.23
C GLY A 432 1.57 -17.17 31.59
N ASP A 433 2.23 -16.00 31.71
CA ASP A 433 1.75 -14.75 31.09
C ASP A 433 1.76 -14.84 29.56
N MET A 434 2.83 -15.35 28.95
CA MET A 434 2.93 -15.47 27.49
C MET A 434 1.92 -16.48 26.91
N ARG A 435 1.70 -17.62 27.57
CA ARG A 435 0.66 -18.58 27.17
C ARG A 435 -0.73 -17.94 27.21
N GLY A 436 -1.04 -17.21 28.28
CA GLY A 436 -2.29 -16.45 28.38
C GLY A 436 -2.45 -15.42 27.26
N LYS A 437 -1.36 -14.78 26.80
CA LYS A 437 -1.39 -13.87 25.64
C LYS A 437 -1.61 -14.61 24.33
N VAL A 438 -0.95 -15.76 24.12
CA VAL A 438 -1.16 -16.60 22.92
C VAL A 438 -2.60 -17.08 22.86
N ASP A 439 -3.16 -17.58 23.96
CA ASP A 439 -4.55 -18.02 24.04
C ASP A 439 -5.51 -16.86 23.75
N ALA A 440 -5.31 -15.70 24.38
CA ALA A 440 -6.15 -14.51 24.13
C ALA A 440 -6.05 -14.00 22.69
N ALA A 441 -4.88 -14.08 22.06
CA ALA A 441 -4.69 -13.70 20.66
C ALA A 441 -5.32 -14.72 19.70
N ARG A 442 -5.25 -16.02 20.03
CA ARG A 442 -5.94 -17.08 19.28
C ARG A 442 -7.45 -16.89 19.34
N ASP A 443 -8.00 -16.65 20.53
CA ASP A 443 -9.42 -16.35 20.70
C ASP A 443 -9.84 -15.13 19.87
N LYS A 444 -8.99 -14.09 19.83
CA LYS A 444 -9.23 -12.90 18.98
C LYS A 444 -9.23 -13.25 17.49
N VAL A 445 -8.27 -14.04 17.01
CA VAL A 445 -8.23 -14.51 15.61
C VAL A 445 -9.48 -15.29 15.25
N ASP A 446 -9.95 -16.16 16.14
CA ASP A 446 -11.15 -16.96 15.92
C ASP A 446 -12.44 -16.09 15.97
N GLU A 447 -12.48 -15.07 16.84
CA GLU A 447 -13.58 -14.09 16.93
C GLU A 447 -13.72 -13.28 15.64
N VAL A 448 -12.61 -12.79 15.08
CA VAL A 448 -12.63 -11.94 13.88
C VAL A 448 -12.53 -12.71 12.58
N ARG A 449 -12.49 -14.06 12.61
CA ARG A 449 -12.32 -14.90 11.42
C ARG A 449 -13.50 -14.68 10.44
N PRO A 450 -13.23 -14.22 9.20
CA PRO A 450 -14.25 -14.10 8.17
C PRO A 450 -14.93 -15.45 7.85
N GLU A 451 -16.26 -15.46 7.77
CA GLU A 451 -17.04 -16.66 7.49
C GLU A 451 -16.74 -17.29 6.12
N TRP A 452 -16.35 -16.47 5.13
CA TRP A 452 -16.04 -16.95 3.79
C TRP A 452 -14.81 -17.87 3.78
N MET A 453 -13.82 -17.63 4.65
CA MET A 453 -12.67 -18.52 4.77
C MET A 453 -13.04 -19.84 5.43
N ALA A 454 -13.91 -19.82 6.44
CA ALA A 454 -14.40 -21.04 7.10
C ALA A 454 -15.13 -21.98 6.11
N ARG A 455 -15.88 -21.41 5.15
CA ARG A 455 -16.56 -22.17 4.10
C ARG A 455 -15.58 -22.83 3.12
N GLY A 456 -14.54 -22.11 2.70
CA GLY A 456 -13.52 -22.64 1.79
C GLY A 456 -12.75 -23.84 2.36
N GLU A 457 -12.39 -23.79 3.65
CA GLU A 457 -11.69 -24.90 4.33
C GLU A 457 -12.56 -26.16 4.45
N GLY A 458 -13.86 -26.00 4.69
CA GLY A 458 -14.81 -27.12 4.78
C GLY A 458 -15.01 -27.84 3.44
N GLY A 459 -15.10 -27.08 2.34
CA GLY A 459 -15.26 -27.64 0.99
C GLY A 459 -14.04 -28.45 0.51
N ALA A 460 -12.83 -27.98 0.83
CA ALA A 460 -11.59 -28.67 0.45
C ALA A 460 -11.41 -30.03 1.14
N ARG A 461 -11.92 -30.20 2.37
CA ARG A 461 -11.84 -31.47 3.11
C ARG A 461 -12.90 -32.49 2.67
N GLY A 462 -14.11 -32.05 2.30
CA GLY A 462 -15.20 -32.95 1.90
C GLY A 462 -15.06 -33.55 0.50
N GLY A 463 -14.44 -32.83 -0.44
CA GLY A 463 -14.30 -33.29 -1.84
C GLY A 463 -13.24 -34.38 -2.08
N GLY A 464 -12.43 -34.70 -1.08
CA GLY A 464 -11.35 -35.70 -1.19
C GLY A 464 -11.83 -37.15 -1.04
N GLU A 465 -12.86 -37.42 -0.24
CA GLU A 465 -13.28 -38.79 0.10
C GLU A 465 -14.22 -39.43 -0.93
N GLU A 466 -15.00 -38.66 -1.71
CA GLU A 466 -15.97 -39.25 -2.66
C GLU A 466 -15.36 -39.70 -3.99
N ARG A 467 -14.09 -39.39 -4.29
CA ARG A 467 -13.45 -39.79 -5.57
C ARG A 467 -12.66 -41.10 -5.53
N GLU A 468 -12.44 -41.70 -4.36
CA GLU A 468 -11.73 -42.99 -4.24
C GLU A 468 -12.64 -44.23 -4.20
N GLY A 469 -13.97 -44.07 -4.15
CA GLY A 469 -14.93 -45.18 -4.05
C GLY A 469 -15.43 -45.77 -5.37
N GLY A 470 -15.00 -45.28 -6.52
CA GLY A 470 -15.51 -45.68 -7.84
C GLY A 470 -14.45 -46.34 -8.73
N ARG A 471 -14.01 -47.55 -8.37
CA ARG A 471 -13.31 -48.46 -9.28
C ARG A 471 -13.80 -49.89 -9.12
#